data_AF-A0A9R1FEF8-F1
#
_entry.id   AF-A0A9R1FEF8-F1
#
_cell.length_a   1.000
_cell.length_b   1.000
_cell.length_c   1.000
_cell.angle_alpha   90.00
_cell.angle_beta   90.00
_cell.angle_gamma   90.00
#
_symmetry.space_group_name_H-M   'P 1'
#
loop_
_entity.id
_entity.type
_entity.pdbx_description
1 polymer ?
#
loop_
_entity_poly.entity_id
_entity_poly.type
_entity_poly.pdbx_seq_one_letter_code
_entity_poly.pdbx_strand_id
1 'polypeptide(L)'
;MDAKLMVSTDPGDVKKLKDVLKKEDALAVVVGTATSEKPSEEDKSPAAGALLKGVTPEGDTALHAVTSTDGEGQEFLTYAGIIYRRDKSLLFAKNHKGDTPLHCAARAGKPKMVAYLIDLAAREGADSMLRLLRMENKRHETALHEAVRIDKGRNLGRKERASLYPAEPAGEEEKDDADGAPEEKNIVKVLMGADPELANYPADGLSPLYLAILLDKSTIALALYALSGGNLSYSGADGQNALHIAVLRDKDTGTH
;
A
#
# COMPACT_ATOMS: atom_id res chain seq x y z
N MET A 1 -31.35 -6.86 -19.19
CA MET A 1 -30.13 -6.16 -19.67
C MET A 1 -29.68 -5.30 -18.51
N ASP A 2 -28.83 -5.83 -17.65
CA ASP A 2 -28.40 -5.16 -16.43
C ASP A 2 -27.41 -4.05 -16.77
N ALA A 3 -27.80 -2.80 -16.48
CA ALA A 3 -26.93 -1.64 -16.57
C ALA A 3 -25.89 -1.73 -15.45
N LYS A 4 -24.79 -2.44 -15.72
CA LYS A 4 -23.60 -2.45 -14.86
C LYS A 4 -23.06 -1.02 -14.85
N LEU A 5 -23.26 -0.31 -13.74
CA LEU A 5 -22.71 1.03 -13.52
C LEU A 5 -21.19 0.94 -13.61
N MET A 6 -20.63 1.38 -14.73
CA MET A 6 -19.20 1.41 -14.95
C MET A 6 -18.68 2.67 -14.25
N VAL A 7 -17.78 2.51 -13.27
CA VAL A 7 -17.06 3.65 -12.70
C VAL A 7 -16.00 4.01 -13.74
N SER A 8 -16.07 5.16 -14.42
CA SER A 8 -14.91 5.62 -15.20
C SER A 8 -13.87 6.16 -14.21
N THR A 9 -12.59 5.86 -14.43
CA THR A 9 -11.50 6.51 -13.68
C THR A 9 -11.22 7.93 -14.16
N ASP A 10 -12.02 8.44 -15.10
CA ASP A 10 -11.89 9.81 -15.60
C ASP A 10 -11.97 10.82 -14.45
N PRO A 11 -11.20 11.92 -14.48
CA PRO A 11 -11.26 12.99 -13.49
C PRO A 11 -12.68 13.53 -13.25
N GLY A 12 -13.56 13.44 -14.26
CA GLY A 12 -14.97 13.80 -14.18
C GLY A 12 -15.82 12.88 -13.29
N ASP A 13 -15.50 11.58 -13.23
CA ASP A 13 -16.24 10.62 -12.41
C ASP A 13 -15.72 10.57 -10.98
N VAL A 14 -14.42 10.81 -10.76
CA VAL A 14 -13.89 11.16 -9.44
C VAL A 14 -14.61 12.40 -8.91
N LYS A 15 -14.85 13.42 -9.74
CA LYS A 15 -15.61 14.61 -9.35
C LYS A 15 -17.07 14.28 -9.00
N LYS A 16 -17.75 13.41 -9.75
CA LYS A 16 -19.11 12.95 -9.40
C LYS A 16 -19.15 12.16 -8.10
N LEU A 17 -18.18 11.26 -7.87
CA LEU A 17 -18.00 10.55 -6.61
C LEU A 17 -17.80 11.54 -5.45
N LYS A 18 -16.94 12.54 -5.65
CA LYS A 18 -16.74 13.65 -4.69
C LYS A 18 -18.05 14.38 -4.41
N ASP A 19 -18.81 14.74 -5.43
CA ASP A 19 -20.06 15.49 -5.27
C ASP A 19 -21.15 14.66 -4.57
N VAL A 20 -21.24 13.36 -4.83
CA VAL A 20 -22.14 12.44 -4.13
C VAL A 20 -21.74 12.30 -2.66
N LEU A 21 -20.45 12.05 -2.39
CA LEU A 21 -19.95 11.88 -1.02
C LEU A 21 -20.06 13.19 -0.20
N LYS A 22 -19.79 14.35 -0.80
CA LYS A 22 -19.96 15.66 -0.16
C LYS A 22 -21.42 15.99 0.17
N LYS A 23 -22.35 15.65 -0.73
CA LYS A 23 -23.79 15.83 -0.47
C LYS A 23 -24.25 14.98 0.70
N GLU A 24 -23.71 13.78 0.84
CA GLU A 24 -24.04 12.89 1.94
C GLU A 24 -23.42 13.32 3.28
N ASP A 25 -22.19 13.84 3.28
CA ASP A 25 -21.60 14.46 4.47
C ASP A 25 -22.42 15.69 4.92
N ALA A 26 -22.90 16.50 3.98
CA ALA A 26 -23.80 17.63 4.29
C ALA A 26 -25.15 17.17 4.88
N LEU A 27 -25.68 16.04 4.42
CA LEU A 27 -26.88 15.41 5.00
C LEU A 27 -26.63 14.87 6.41
N ALA A 28 -25.47 14.25 6.66
CA ALA A 28 -25.11 13.74 8.00
C ALA A 28 -24.92 14.86 9.03
N VAL A 29 -24.46 16.05 8.61
CA VAL A 29 -24.33 17.23 9.49
C VAL A 29 -25.70 17.87 9.81
N VAL A 30 -26.71 17.72 8.95
CA VAL A 30 -28.05 18.29 9.15
C VAL A 30 -28.93 17.45 10.11
N VAL A 31 -28.55 16.20 10.41
CA VAL A 31 -29.25 15.35 11.40
C VAL A 31 -28.86 15.69 12.86
N GLY A 32 -28.01 16.71 13.06
CA GLY A 32 -27.54 17.15 14.38
C GLY A 32 -28.46 18.05 15.21
N THR A 33 -29.68 18.36 14.77
CA THR A 33 -30.61 19.18 15.58
C THR A 33 -32.02 18.62 15.62
N ALA A 34 -32.42 18.22 16.82
CA ALA A 34 -33.77 17.97 17.36
C ALA A 34 -34.26 16.51 17.48
N THR A 35 -34.38 16.13 18.77
CA THR A 35 -35.37 15.25 19.42
C THR A 35 -35.33 13.73 19.17
N SER A 36 -34.91 13.03 20.24
CA SER A 36 -35.51 11.82 20.81
C SER A 36 -36.56 11.11 19.96
N GLU A 37 -36.20 9.96 19.38
CA GLU A 37 -36.99 8.72 19.37
C GLU A 37 -36.14 7.55 18.82
N LYS A 38 -36.57 6.31 19.14
CA LYS A 38 -35.87 5.00 19.05
C LYS A 38 -35.09 4.67 17.76
N PRO A 39 -34.10 3.74 17.82
CA PRO A 39 -33.32 3.31 16.66
C PRO A 39 -34.16 2.40 15.74
N SER A 40 -34.69 2.97 14.68
CA SER A 40 -35.20 2.21 13.52
C SER A 40 -34.05 1.93 12.56
N GLU A 41 -33.90 0.65 12.25
CA GLU A 41 -33.02 0.13 11.21
C GLU A 41 -33.34 0.73 9.83
N GLU A 42 -32.30 0.77 8.99
CA GLU A 42 -32.34 1.02 7.54
C GLU A 42 -32.62 2.44 7.03
N ASP A 43 -31.60 3.29 7.05
CA ASP A 43 -31.43 4.35 6.04
C ASP A 43 -30.31 3.95 5.06
N LYS A 44 -30.64 3.02 4.16
CA LYS A 44 -29.82 2.70 2.99
C LYS A 44 -30.42 3.42 1.79
N SER A 45 -29.91 4.62 1.49
CA SER A 45 -30.15 5.24 0.18
C SER A 45 -29.69 4.27 -0.93
N PRO A 46 -30.61 3.71 -1.76
CA PRO A 46 -30.29 2.66 -2.74
C PRO A 46 -29.30 3.11 -3.82
N ALA A 47 -29.28 4.42 -4.10
CA ALA A 47 -28.44 5.02 -5.13
C ALA A 47 -26.95 5.00 -4.77
N ALA A 48 -26.59 5.20 -3.50
CA ALA A 48 -25.20 5.19 -3.05
C ALA A 48 -24.60 3.78 -3.04
N GLY A 49 -25.39 2.79 -2.57
CA GLY A 49 -24.98 1.38 -2.59
C GLY A 49 -24.80 0.82 -4.00
N ALA A 50 -25.60 1.29 -4.97
CA ALA A 50 -25.46 0.91 -6.37
C ALA A 50 -24.17 1.46 -7.02
N LEU A 51 -23.73 2.67 -6.65
CA LEU A 51 -22.50 3.28 -7.16
C LEU A 51 -21.23 2.60 -6.62
N LEU A 52 -21.24 2.13 -5.37
CA LEU A 52 -20.08 1.45 -4.77
C LEU A 52 -19.81 0.07 -5.37
N LYS A 53 -20.83 -0.59 -5.92
CA LYS A 53 -20.70 -1.88 -6.63
C LYS A 53 -20.26 -1.73 -8.08
N GLY A 54 -20.25 -0.50 -8.61
CA GLY A 54 -19.72 -0.24 -9.93
C GLY A 54 -18.21 -0.50 -9.97
N VAL A 55 -17.74 -1.05 -11.08
CA VAL A 55 -16.31 -1.28 -11.31
C VAL A 55 -15.88 -0.66 -12.64
N THR A 56 -14.61 -0.28 -12.72
CA THR A 56 -14.00 0.20 -13.97
C THR A 56 -13.81 -0.96 -14.97
N PRO A 57 -13.44 -0.70 -16.24
CA PRO A 57 -13.03 -1.74 -17.18
C PRO A 57 -11.87 -2.62 -16.64
N GLU A 58 -11.01 -2.07 -15.81
CA GLU A 58 -9.90 -2.74 -15.13
C GLU A 58 -10.35 -3.50 -13.88
N GLY A 59 -11.64 -3.43 -13.53
CA GLY A 59 -12.23 -4.07 -12.36
C GLY A 59 -11.98 -3.29 -11.06
N ASP A 60 -11.53 -2.03 -11.14
CA ASP A 60 -11.28 -1.21 -9.96
C ASP A 60 -12.60 -0.81 -9.32
N THR A 61 -12.69 -1.01 -8.00
CA THR A 61 -13.82 -0.52 -7.19
C THR A 61 -13.64 0.96 -6.88
N ALA A 62 -14.66 1.60 -6.30
CA ALA A 62 -14.57 2.98 -5.83
C ALA A 62 -13.36 3.21 -4.89
N LEU A 63 -12.99 2.22 -4.07
CA LEU A 63 -11.85 2.32 -3.16
C LEU A 63 -10.52 2.31 -3.94
N HIS A 64 -10.36 1.47 -4.96
CA HIS A 64 -9.17 1.47 -5.84
C HIS A 64 -8.97 2.83 -6.50
N ALA A 65 -10.06 3.42 -7.04
CA ALA A 65 -10.01 4.71 -7.69
C ALA A 65 -9.51 5.81 -6.74
N VAL A 66 -10.05 5.88 -5.52
CA VAL A 66 -9.65 6.88 -4.50
C VAL A 66 -8.18 6.69 -4.05
N THR A 67 -7.69 5.45 -4.02
CA THR A 67 -6.29 5.17 -3.66
C THR A 67 -5.28 5.56 -4.73
N SER A 68 -5.69 5.59 -6.00
CA SER A 68 -4.81 5.82 -7.15
C SER A 68 -4.79 7.27 -7.64
N THR A 69 -5.55 8.18 -7.01
CA THR A 69 -5.61 9.57 -7.45
C THR A 69 -4.32 10.32 -7.14
N ASP A 70 -3.87 11.17 -8.06
CA ASP A 70 -2.68 12.02 -7.91
C ASP A 70 -2.85 13.17 -6.89
N GLY A 71 -3.95 13.18 -6.14
CA GLY A 71 -4.21 14.20 -5.12
C GLY A 71 -3.70 13.79 -3.74
N GLU A 72 -2.88 14.64 -3.13
CA GLU A 72 -2.34 14.48 -1.77
C GLU A 72 -3.28 15.00 -0.66
N GLY A 73 -4.49 15.46 -1.03
CA GLY A 73 -5.43 16.06 -0.09
C GLY A 73 -6.02 15.05 0.90
N GLN A 74 -6.18 15.50 2.16
CA GLN A 74 -6.85 14.76 3.24
C GLN A 74 -8.26 14.27 2.84
N GLU A 75 -8.90 14.96 1.89
CA GLU A 75 -10.20 14.58 1.32
C GLU A 75 -10.27 13.14 0.81
N PHE A 76 -9.18 12.60 0.23
CA PHE A 76 -9.18 11.23 -0.26
C PHE A 76 -9.17 10.20 0.86
N LEU A 77 -8.55 10.52 2.01
CA LEU A 77 -8.62 9.68 3.21
C LEU A 77 -10.05 9.67 3.77
N THR A 78 -10.71 10.83 3.80
CA THR A 78 -12.12 10.92 4.19
C THR A 78 -13.01 10.06 3.29
N TYR A 79 -12.84 10.14 1.96
CA TYR A 79 -13.62 9.32 1.03
C TYR A 79 -13.35 7.83 1.20
N ALA A 80 -12.08 7.42 1.38
CA ALA A 80 -11.74 6.03 1.66
C ALA A 80 -12.45 5.54 2.93
N GLY A 81 -12.49 6.36 3.99
CA GLY A 81 -13.21 6.06 5.22
C GLY A 81 -14.73 5.96 5.06
N ILE A 82 -15.34 6.84 4.25
CA ILE A 82 -16.77 6.76 3.93
C ILE A 82 -17.07 5.47 3.14
N ILE A 83 -16.30 5.19 2.08
CA ILE A 83 -16.46 3.99 1.25
C ILE A 83 -16.34 2.73 2.12
N TYR A 84 -15.31 2.66 2.97
CA TYR A 84 -15.10 1.55 3.88
C TYR A 84 -16.25 1.36 4.87
N ARG A 85 -16.80 2.44 5.47
CA ARG A 85 -17.94 2.34 6.38
C ARG A 85 -19.20 1.79 5.70
N ARG A 86 -19.35 2.03 4.40
CA ARG A 86 -20.49 1.56 3.61
C ARG A 86 -20.32 0.12 3.16
N ASP A 87 -19.13 -0.26 2.73
CA ASP A 87 -18.80 -1.63 2.35
C ASP A 87 -17.34 -1.97 2.69
N LYS A 88 -17.17 -2.64 3.84
CA LYS A 88 -15.86 -3.06 4.34
C LYS A 88 -15.18 -4.09 3.44
N SER A 89 -15.95 -4.86 2.67
CA SER A 89 -15.40 -5.92 1.81
C SER A 89 -14.53 -5.35 0.69
N LEU A 90 -14.76 -4.09 0.31
CA LEU A 90 -13.99 -3.39 -0.71
C LEU A 90 -12.51 -3.23 -0.35
N LEU A 91 -12.16 -3.28 0.94
CA LEU A 91 -10.78 -3.24 1.41
C LEU A 91 -9.95 -4.44 0.90
N PHE A 92 -10.61 -5.59 0.72
CA PHE A 92 -10.01 -6.84 0.25
C PHE A 92 -10.36 -7.17 -1.21
N ALA A 93 -11.10 -6.29 -1.89
CA ALA A 93 -11.47 -6.51 -3.27
C ALA A 93 -10.23 -6.53 -4.17
N LYS A 94 -10.23 -7.42 -5.17
CA LYS A 94 -9.18 -7.50 -6.19
C LYS A 94 -9.72 -7.03 -7.53
N ASN A 95 -8.98 -6.16 -8.21
CA ASN A 95 -9.29 -5.78 -9.60
C ASN A 95 -8.88 -6.89 -10.60
N HIS A 96 -8.98 -6.62 -11.91
CA HIS A 96 -8.61 -7.61 -12.94
C HIS A 96 -7.12 -7.97 -12.95
N LYS A 97 -6.23 -7.14 -12.38
CA LYS A 97 -4.81 -7.45 -12.17
C LYS A 97 -4.55 -8.22 -10.87
N GLY A 98 -5.59 -8.42 -10.06
CA GLY A 98 -5.47 -9.01 -8.72
C GLY A 98 -5.02 -8.00 -7.66
N ASP A 99 -4.83 -6.74 -8.01
CA ASP A 99 -4.41 -5.70 -7.07
C ASP A 99 -5.56 -5.41 -6.10
N THR A 100 -5.20 -5.21 -4.83
CA THR A 100 -6.09 -4.65 -3.81
C THR A 100 -5.92 -3.13 -3.75
N PRO A 101 -6.80 -2.38 -3.05
CA PRO A 101 -6.60 -0.94 -2.85
C PRO A 101 -5.25 -0.62 -2.21
N LEU A 102 -4.71 -1.52 -1.37
CA LEU A 102 -3.38 -1.36 -0.76
C LEU A 102 -2.25 -1.42 -1.81
N HIS A 103 -2.34 -2.31 -2.80
CA HIS A 103 -1.38 -2.36 -3.92
C HIS A 103 -1.41 -1.06 -4.72
N CYS A 104 -2.61 -0.56 -5.03
CA CYS A 104 -2.79 0.70 -5.75
C CYS A 104 -2.22 1.89 -4.97
N ALA A 105 -2.49 1.99 -3.66
CA ALA A 105 -1.93 3.04 -2.81
C ALA A 105 -0.39 2.99 -2.75
N ALA A 106 0.20 1.79 -2.65
CA ALA A 106 1.64 1.59 -2.65
C ALA A 106 2.27 1.99 -4.00
N ARG A 107 1.65 1.54 -5.11
CA ARG A 107 2.07 1.89 -6.47
C ARG A 107 1.93 3.38 -6.78
N ALA A 108 0.93 4.04 -6.21
CA ALA A 108 0.75 5.49 -6.33
C ALA A 108 1.74 6.29 -5.44
N GLY A 109 2.54 5.62 -4.60
CA GLY A 109 3.49 6.32 -3.74
C GLY A 109 2.82 7.12 -2.62
N LYS A 110 1.65 6.68 -2.12
CA LYS A 110 0.84 7.42 -1.13
C LYS A 110 0.92 6.80 0.26
N PRO A 111 1.97 7.07 1.05
CA PRO A 111 2.20 6.40 2.33
C PRO A 111 1.11 6.70 3.36
N LYS A 112 0.54 7.92 3.38
CA LYS A 112 -0.59 8.25 4.25
C LYS A 112 -1.84 7.41 3.94
N MET A 113 -2.09 7.14 2.65
CA MET A 113 -3.19 6.25 2.24
C MET A 113 -2.89 4.80 2.63
N VAL A 114 -1.65 4.34 2.45
CA VAL A 114 -1.22 3.00 2.88
C VAL A 114 -1.43 2.82 4.38
N ALA A 115 -0.90 3.73 5.20
CA ALA A 115 -1.06 3.69 6.66
C ALA A 115 -2.54 3.69 7.07
N TYR A 116 -3.36 4.52 6.40
CA TYR A 116 -4.78 4.58 6.69
C TYR A 116 -5.54 3.30 6.33
N LEU A 117 -5.25 2.66 5.19
CA LEU A 117 -5.86 1.37 4.83
C LEU A 117 -5.47 0.25 5.80
N ILE A 118 -4.23 0.25 6.29
CA ILE A 118 -3.76 -0.68 7.33
C ILE A 118 -4.53 -0.45 8.63
N ASP A 119 -4.68 0.80 9.07
CA ASP A 119 -5.47 1.14 10.26
C ASP A 119 -6.94 0.69 10.12
N LEU A 120 -7.56 0.90 8.95
CA LEU A 120 -8.92 0.41 8.69
C LEU A 120 -9.02 -1.12 8.78
N ALA A 121 -8.00 -1.85 8.32
CA ALA A 121 -7.96 -3.31 8.46
C ALA A 121 -7.76 -3.74 9.92
N ALA A 122 -6.87 -3.06 10.65
CA ALA A 122 -6.55 -3.34 12.05
C ALA A 122 -7.77 -3.16 12.98
N ARG A 123 -8.68 -2.22 12.66
CA ARG A 123 -9.96 -2.04 13.36
C ARG A 123 -10.88 -3.26 13.29
N GLU A 124 -10.76 -4.07 12.24
CA GLU A 124 -11.49 -5.34 12.13
C GLU A 124 -10.75 -6.50 12.80
N GLY A 125 -9.51 -6.28 13.28
CA GLY A 125 -8.68 -7.25 13.97
C GLY A 125 -7.32 -7.48 13.30
N ALA A 126 -6.37 -8.01 14.08
CA ALA A 126 -5.00 -8.30 13.61
C ALA A 126 -4.99 -9.27 12.41
N ASP A 127 -5.84 -10.30 12.44
CA ASP A 127 -5.96 -11.27 11.34
C ASP A 127 -6.41 -10.61 10.03
N SER A 128 -7.34 -9.65 10.11
CA SER A 128 -7.80 -8.88 8.96
C SER A 128 -6.69 -8.01 8.37
N MET A 129 -5.90 -7.37 9.24
CA MET A 129 -4.72 -6.59 8.84
C MET A 129 -3.66 -7.46 8.16
N LEU A 130 -3.22 -8.54 8.81
CA LEU A 130 -2.24 -9.47 8.26
C LEU A 130 -2.72 -10.07 6.94
N ARG A 131 -4.00 -10.46 6.87
CA ARG A 131 -4.61 -10.93 5.63
C ARG A 131 -4.45 -9.90 4.52
N LEU A 132 -4.80 -8.62 4.75
CA LEU A 132 -4.70 -7.56 3.75
C LEU A 132 -3.25 -7.37 3.27
N LEU A 133 -2.30 -7.30 4.21
CA LEU A 133 -0.87 -7.09 3.94
C LEU A 133 -0.29 -8.23 3.07
N ARG A 134 -0.67 -9.47 3.37
CA ARG A 134 -0.18 -10.69 2.71
C ARG A 134 -0.96 -11.07 1.45
N MET A 135 -1.95 -10.27 1.01
CA MET A 135 -2.65 -10.56 -0.25
C MET A 135 -1.70 -10.39 -1.45
N GLU A 136 -1.73 -11.35 -2.35
CA GLU A 136 -0.97 -11.33 -3.60
C GLU A 136 -1.84 -10.92 -4.80
N ASN A 137 -1.29 -10.16 -5.74
CA ASN A 137 -1.91 -9.93 -7.04
C ASN A 137 -1.66 -11.11 -8.01
N LYS A 138 -2.08 -10.99 -9.29
CA LYS A 138 -1.90 -12.07 -10.29
C LYS A 138 -0.44 -12.31 -10.67
N ARG A 139 0.49 -11.44 -10.25
CA ARG A 139 1.95 -11.61 -10.42
C ARG A 139 2.58 -12.30 -9.21
N HIS A 140 1.78 -12.78 -8.26
CA HIS A 140 2.24 -13.28 -6.97
C HIS A 140 2.97 -12.22 -6.14
N GLU A 141 2.58 -10.96 -6.26
CA GLU A 141 3.27 -9.87 -5.56
C GLU A 141 2.36 -9.24 -4.51
N THR A 142 2.93 -8.91 -3.36
CA THR A 142 2.30 -8.11 -2.29
C THR A 142 2.48 -6.61 -2.54
N ALA A 143 1.77 -5.77 -1.78
CA ALA A 143 1.92 -4.32 -1.83
C ALA A 143 3.37 -3.84 -1.51
N LEU A 144 4.15 -4.65 -0.77
CA LEU A 144 5.56 -4.37 -0.50
C LEU A 144 6.41 -4.36 -1.78
N HIS A 145 6.10 -5.20 -2.76
CA HIS A 145 6.81 -5.20 -4.04
C HIS A 145 6.61 -3.91 -4.82
N GLU A 146 5.38 -3.38 -4.79
CA GLU A 146 5.09 -2.09 -5.43
C GLU A 146 5.79 -0.95 -4.69
N ALA A 147 5.83 -0.98 -3.36
CA ALA A 147 6.58 -0.02 -2.57
C ALA A 147 8.08 -0.02 -2.94
N VAL A 148 8.70 -1.21 -3.07
CA VAL A 148 10.11 -1.35 -3.48
C VAL A 148 10.35 -0.73 -4.87
N ARG A 149 9.39 -0.80 -5.80
CA ARG A 149 9.52 -0.20 -7.15
C ARG A 149 9.46 1.31 -7.14
N ILE A 150 8.59 1.89 -6.33
CA ILE A 150 8.33 3.33 -6.32
C ILE A 150 9.33 4.09 -5.45
N ASP A 151 9.77 3.51 -4.34
CA ASP A 151 10.67 4.19 -3.40
C ASP A 151 12.01 4.55 -4.07
N LYS A 152 12.52 5.75 -3.81
CA LYS A 152 13.71 6.35 -4.44
C LYS A 152 15.01 5.84 -3.81
N GLY A 153 15.05 4.58 -3.38
CA GLY A 153 16.21 3.95 -2.80
C GLY A 153 17.47 4.21 -3.64
N ARG A 154 18.55 4.61 -2.98
CA ARG A 154 19.86 4.84 -3.61
C ARG A 154 20.74 3.61 -3.52
N ASN A 155 21.64 3.47 -4.48
CA ASN A 155 22.76 2.53 -4.40
C ASN A 155 23.82 3.09 -3.45
N LEU A 156 24.39 2.23 -2.61
CA LEU A 156 25.48 2.59 -1.69
C LEU A 156 26.82 2.40 -2.39
N GLY A 157 27.68 3.39 -2.28
CA GLY A 157 29.04 3.35 -2.83
C GLY A 157 29.94 2.36 -2.09
N ARG A 158 31.05 1.96 -2.72
CA ARG A 158 32.02 0.98 -2.17
C ARG A 158 32.50 1.31 -0.76
N LYS A 159 32.72 2.60 -0.45
CA LYS A 159 33.18 3.06 0.87
C LYS A 159 32.09 2.89 1.94
N GLU A 160 30.84 3.20 1.61
CA GLU A 160 29.69 3.04 2.49
C GLU A 160 29.40 1.55 2.74
N ARG A 161 29.51 0.70 1.70
CA ARG A 161 29.39 -0.76 1.85
C ARG A 161 30.43 -1.36 2.80
N ALA A 162 31.67 -0.86 2.76
CA ALA A 162 32.74 -1.33 3.64
C ALA A 162 32.56 -0.87 5.10
N SER A 163 31.84 0.23 5.32
CA SER A 163 31.55 0.76 6.66
C SER A 163 30.37 0.07 7.36
N LEU A 164 29.55 -0.71 6.64
CA LEU A 164 28.41 -1.45 7.19
C LEU A 164 28.79 -2.76 7.90
N TYR A 165 30.05 -3.20 7.78
CA TYR A 165 30.59 -4.37 8.47
C TYR A 165 31.78 -4.01 9.40
N PRO A 166 31.60 -3.24 10.48
CA PRO A 166 32.40 -3.47 11.68
C PRO A 166 31.86 -4.72 12.37
N ALA A 167 32.73 -5.60 12.86
CA ALA A 167 32.32 -6.69 13.74
C ALA A 167 31.53 -6.12 14.95
N GLU A 168 30.35 -6.67 15.21
CA GLU A 168 29.38 -6.27 16.25
C GLU A 168 29.95 -6.05 17.68
N PRO A 169 29.18 -5.47 18.64
CA PRO A 169 27.99 -4.62 18.52
C PRO A 169 28.06 -3.35 19.39
N ALA A 170 27.41 -2.26 18.99
CA ALA A 170 26.81 -1.28 19.89
C ALA A 170 25.98 -0.30 19.08
N GLY A 171 24.77 -0.01 19.57
CA GLY A 171 23.87 0.93 18.92
C GLY A 171 24.50 2.31 18.82
N GLU A 172 24.44 2.88 17.62
CA GLU A 172 24.59 4.31 17.44
C GLU A 172 23.52 4.74 16.44
N GLU A 173 22.53 5.43 16.98
CA GLU A 173 21.59 6.26 16.24
C GLU A 173 22.42 7.32 15.49
N GLU A 174 22.56 7.18 14.17
CA GLU A 174 23.06 8.27 13.36
C GLU A 174 21.97 9.34 13.26
N LYS A 175 22.20 10.40 14.05
CA LYS A 175 21.40 11.60 14.16
C LYS A 175 21.68 12.50 12.95
N ASP A 176 20.87 12.36 11.91
CA ASP A 176 20.84 13.35 10.83
C ASP A 176 19.86 14.47 11.17
N ASP A 177 20.42 15.63 11.52
CA ASP A 177 19.73 16.91 11.65
C ASP A 177 19.19 17.37 10.27
N ALA A 178 17.88 17.22 10.03
CA ALA A 178 17.08 18.19 9.26
C ALA A 178 15.59 17.78 9.21
N ASP A 179 14.76 18.57 9.91
CA ASP A 179 13.30 18.67 9.76
C ASP A 179 12.49 17.41 10.13
N GLY A 180 11.81 17.49 11.28
CA GLY A 180 10.99 16.41 11.84
C GLY A 180 9.79 16.06 10.96
N ALA A 181 9.96 15.05 10.09
CA ALA A 181 9.06 13.91 9.84
C ALA A 181 9.53 13.13 8.59
N PRO A 182 10.59 12.29 8.69
CA PRO A 182 11.04 11.44 7.58
C PRO A 182 10.29 10.10 7.48
N GLU A 183 9.65 9.65 8.56
CA GLU A 183 9.20 8.26 8.70
C GLU A 183 7.88 7.97 7.96
N GLU A 184 6.96 8.94 7.91
CA GLU A 184 5.67 8.80 7.22
C GLU A 184 5.79 8.76 5.70
N LYS A 185 6.96 9.03 5.11
CA LYS A 185 7.13 9.07 3.65
C LYS A 185 7.53 7.72 3.05
N ASN A 186 8.02 6.79 3.87
CA ASN A 186 8.56 5.52 3.39
C ASN A 186 7.53 4.38 3.51
N ILE A 187 6.97 3.97 2.37
CA ILE A 187 5.94 2.92 2.31
C ILE A 187 6.51 1.56 2.73
N VAL A 188 7.78 1.27 2.41
CA VAL A 188 8.45 0.01 2.83
C VAL A 188 8.49 -0.06 4.35
N LYS A 189 8.89 1.02 5.04
CA LYS A 189 8.90 1.08 6.51
C LYS A 189 7.50 0.94 7.11
N VAL A 190 6.48 1.59 6.53
CA VAL A 190 5.09 1.49 7.00
C VAL A 190 4.58 0.03 6.90
N LEU A 191 4.82 -0.64 5.78
CA LEU A 191 4.39 -2.02 5.58
C LEU A 191 5.16 -3.00 6.49
N MET A 192 6.48 -2.86 6.57
CA MET A 192 7.33 -3.73 7.40
C MET A 192 7.13 -3.51 8.90
N GLY A 193 6.81 -2.28 9.32
CA GLY A 193 6.45 -1.98 10.70
C GLY A 193 5.10 -2.59 11.11
N ALA A 194 4.19 -2.78 10.17
CA ALA A 194 2.90 -3.43 10.42
C ALA A 194 3.01 -4.98 10.42
N ASP A 195 3.86 -5.55 9.56
CA ASP A 195 4.15 -6.98 9.50
C ASP A 195 5.61 -7.23 9.07
N PRO A 196 6.53 -7.47 10.02
CA PRO A 196 7.92 -7.77 9.70
C PRO A 196 8.12 -9.04 8.85
N GLU A 197 7.20 -10.00 8.95
CA GLU A 197 7.27 -11.24 8.18
C GLU A 197 6.85 -11.05 6.72
N LEU A 198 6.30 -9.87 6.36
CA LEU A 198 5.88 -9.56 4.99
C LEU A 198 7.02 -9.69 3.98
N ALA A 199 8.28 -9.54 4.41
CA ALA A 199 9.46 -9.79 3.60
C ALA A 199 9.64 -11.26 3.15
N ASN A 200 8.87 -12.20 3.72
CA ASN A 200 8.82 -13.61 3.32
C ASN A 200 7.69 -13.90 2.33
N TYR A 201 6.87 -12.90 1.97
CA TYR A 201 5.77 -13.06 1.04
C TYR A 201 6.10 -12.42 -0.32
N PRO A 202 5.68 -13.04 -1.44
CA PRO A 202 5.01 -14.34 -1.52
C PRO A 202 5.93 -15.49 -1.05
N ALA A 203 5.34 -16.60 -0.58
CA ALA A 203 6.11 -17.79 -0.22
C ALA A 203 6.81 -18.38 -1.47
N ASP A 204 6.08 -18.39 -2.58
CA ASP A 204 6.55 -18.83 -3.89
C ASP A 204 6.53 -17.63 -4.85
N GLY A 205 7.71 -17.23 -5.35
CA GLY A 205 7.81 -16.15 -6.33
C GLY A 205 9.02 -15.25 -6.11
N LEU A 206 8.94 -14.06 -6.69
CA LEU A 206 9.94 -13.01 -6.53
C LEU A 206 9.85 -12.46 -5.11
N SER A 207 10.93 -12.53 -4.34
CA SER A 207 10.99 -11.92 -3.02
C SER A 207 11.19 -10.40 -3.09
N PRO A 208 10.74 -9.65 -2.06
CA PRO A 208 11.00 -8.21 -1.96
C PRO A 208 12.51 -7.87 -1.97
N LEU A 209 13.34 -8.69 -1.33
CA LEU A 209 14.79 -8.50 -1.33
C LEU A 209 15.38 -8.70 -2.72
N TYR A 210 15.03 -9.81 -3.39
CA TYR A 210 15.48 -10.06 -4.75
C TYR A 210 15.12 -8.90 -5.67
N LEU A 211 13.90 -8.36 -5.57
CA LEU A 211 13.46 -7.20 -6.34
C LEU A 211 14.28 -5.95 -6.00
N ALA A 212 14.58 -5.68 -4.72
CA ALA A 212 15.38 -4.54 -4.32
C ALA A 212 16.81 -4.60 -4.90
N ILE A 213 17.45 -5.78 -4.87
CA ILE A 213 18.79 -5.99 -5.45
C ILE A 213 18.74 -5.91 -6.98
N LEU A 214 17.73 -6.51 -7.61
CA LEU A 214 17.50 -6.44 -9.05
C LEU A 214 17.36 -4.99 -9.53
N LEU A 215 16.77 -4.11 -8.71
CA LEU A 215 16.59 -2.68 -9.02
C LEU A 215 17.73 -1.79 -8.50
N ASP A 216 18.80 -2.35 -7.96
CA ASP A 216 19.96 -1.63 -7.37
C ASP A 216 19.66 -0.78 -6.13
N LYS A 217 18.56 -1.06 -5.43
CA LYS A 217 18.10 -0.25 -4.31
C LYS A 217 18.68 -0.77 -3.00
N SER A 218 19.99 -0.63 -2.85
CA SER A 218 20.76 -1.13 -1.69
C SER A 218 20.19 -0.65 -0.35
N THR A 219 19.81 0.63 -0.27
CA THR A 219 19.16 1.21 0.92
C THR A 219 17.84 0.52 1.30
N ILE A 220 17.03 0.13 0.31
CA ILE A 220 15.78 -0.61 0.54
C ILE A 220 16.09 -2.05 0.96
N ALA A 221 17.07 -2.70 0.32
CA ALA A 221 17.51 -4.05 0.70
C ALA A 221 17.98 -4.09 2.16
N LEU A 222 18.75 -3.09 2.61
CA LEU A 222 19.15 -2.96 4.01
C LEU A 222 17.97 -2.69 4.95
N ALA A 223 17.04 -1.83 4.55
CA ALA A 223 15.83 -1.59 5.34
C ALA A 223 14.99 -2.87 5.51
N LEU A 224 14.82 -3.67 4.44
CA LEU A 224 14.15 -4.96 4.51
C LEU A 224 14.87 -5.92 5.46
N TYR A 225 16.21 -5.98 5.41
CA TYR A 225 17.00 -6.82 6.31
C TYR A 225 16.87 -6.40 7.77
N ALA A 226 17.05 -5.11 8.06
CA ALA A 226 16.99 -4.58 9.42
C ALA A 226 15.59 -4.75 10.05
N LEU A 227 14.54 -4.42 9.30
CA LEU A 227 13.16 -4.46 9.80
C LEU A 227 12.60 -5.88 9.93
N SER A 228 13.11 -6.84 9.15
CA SER A 228 12.73 -8.25 9.28
C SER A 228 13.57 -9.01 10.32
N GLY A 229 14.56 -8.36 10.94
CA GLY A 229 15.52 -9.05 11.83
C GLY A 229 16.33 -10.13 11.11
N GLY A 230 16.56 -9.97 9.80
CA GLY A 230 17.22 -10.96 8.96
C GLY A 230 16.35 -12.14 8.52
N ASN A 231 15.07 -12.20 8.91
CA ASN A 231 14.14 -13.27 8.52
C ASN A 231 13.34 -12.88 7.27
N LEU A 232 13.91 -13.10 6.09
CA LEU A 232 13.35 -12.70 4.81
C LEU A 232 13.64 -13.71 3.70
N SER A 233 12.79 -13.72 2.67
CA SER A 233 12.97 -14.59 1.51
C SER A 233 14.03 -14.05 0.57
N TYR A 234 14.85 -14.96 0.02
CA TYR A 234 15.87 -14.67 -1.00
C TYR A 234 15.45 -15.15 -2.40
N SER A 235 14.25 -15.74 -2.51
CA SER A 235 13.77 -16.38 -3.74
C SER A 235 13.61 -15.37 -4.87
N GLY A 236 13.95 -15.80 -6.07
CA GLY A 236 13.88 -15.03 -7.30
C GLY A 236 13.26 -15.83 -8.44
N ALA A 237 13.21 -15.22 -9.61
CA ALA A 237 12.73 -15.89 -10.81
C ALA A 237 13.64 -17.05 -11.22
N ASP A 238 13.07 -18.09 -11.83
CA ASP A 238 13.79 -19.21 -12.44
C ASP A 238 14.75 -19.97 -11.51
N GLY A 239 14.44 -19.99 -10.20
CA GLY A 239 15.29 -20.64 -9.18
C GLY A 239 16.55 -19.86 -8.82
N GLN A 240 16.73 -18.64 -9.36
CA GLN A 240 17.79 -17.75 -8.92
C GLN A 240 17.47 -17.21 -7.54
N ASN A 241 18.50 -17.01 -6.73
CA ASN A 241 18.39 -16.31 -5.45
C ASN A 241 18.98 -14.90 -5.55
N ALA A 242 18.70 -14.08 -4.55
CA ALA A 242 19.17 -12.70 -4.46
C ALA A 242 20.72 -12.59 -4.55
N LEU A 243 21.47 -13.61 -4.10
CA LEU A 243 22.93 -13.64 -4.22
C LEU A 243 23.41 -13.83 -5.67
N HIS A 244 22.71 -14.63 -6.49
CA HIS A 244 23.08 -14.81 -7.90
C HIS A 244 23.09 -13.45 -8.62
N ILE A 245 22.04 -12.64 -8.41
CA ILE A 245 21.95 -11.31 -9.02
C ILE A 245 22.98 -10.34 -8.43
N ALA A 246 23.22 -10.38 -7.12
CA ALA A 246 24.22 -9.52 -6.49
C ALA A 246 25.61 -9.71 -7.12
N VAL A 247 26.01 -10.97 -7.39
CA VAL A 247 27.30 -11.30 -8.03
C VAL A 247 27.35 -10.83 -9.48
N LEU A 248 26.26 -10.93 -10.24
CA LEU A 248 26.21 -10.43 -11.61
C LEU A 248 26.37 -8.91 -11.66
N ARG A 249 25.68 -8.18 -10.79
CA ARG A 249 25.76 -6.71 -10.72
C ARG A 249 27.15 -6.20 -10.33
N ASP A 250 27.85 -6.90 -9.44
CA ASP A 250 29.21 -6.51 -9.03
C ASP A 250 30.20 -6.56 -10.20
N LYS A 251 30.05 -7.56 -11.08
CA LYS A 251 30.88 -7.71 -12.29
C LYS A 251 30.63 -6.61 -13.32
N ASP A 252 29.38 -6.19 -13.50
CA ASP A 252 29.02 -5.12 -14.44
C ASP A 252 29.55 -3.74 -13.98
N THR A 253 29.74 -3.55 -12.66
CA THR A 253 30.35 -2.32 -12.13
C THR A 253 31.89 -2.32 -12.16
N GLY A 254 32.52 -3.45 -12.50
CA GLY A 254 33.97 -3.60 -12.59
C GLY A 254 34.59 -3.17 -13.93
N THR A 255 33.77 -2.76 -14.91
CA THR A 255 34.22 -2.28 -16.22
C THR A 255 33.94 -0.79 -16.39
N HIS A 256 34.60 0.07 -15.62
CA HIS A 256 34.82 1.48 -15.96
C HIS A 256 36.07 2.02 -15.26
#